data_AF-A0A7C1GIB3-F1
#
_entry.id   AF-A0A7C1GIB3-F1
#
_cell.length_a   1.000
_cell.length_b   1.000
_cell.length_c   1.000
_cell.angle_alpha   90.00
_cell.angle_beta   90.00
_cell.angle_gamma   90.00
#
_symmetry.space_group_name_H-M   'P 1'
#
loop_
_entity.id
_entity.type
_entity.pdbx_description
1 polymer ?
#
loop_
_entity_poly.entity_id
_entity_poly.type
_entity_poly.pdbx_seq_one_letter_code
_entity_poly.pdbx_strand_id
1 'polypeptide(L)'
;MEEKKVVKVEDIKKEAEEKRCPVQRALFYVEEFLKGPMCGRCYPCAFGSYEAKVRLLNITEGKAREDDVGALRRIADEMLISSFCKKGKDTARFLLEWLDSGVFQEHINGICPDAECVEYIRYWIIPGKCTNCGKCKRVCRYHAIMGQTRKHQFSTGYLPYEIRDRRCTCCGDCVDVCPTGAIVVIQRKTGEAVKGEEEAVAR
;
A
#
# COMPACT_ATOMS: atom_id res chain seq x y z
N MET A 1 6.35 -21.10 -24.75
CA MET A 1 6.13 -19.70 -25.14
C MET A 1 4.73 -19.36 -24.65
N GLU A 2 4.60 -18.90 -23.41
CA GLU A 2 3.29 -18.67 -22.80
C GLU A 2 2.59 -17.55 -23.54
N GLU A 3 1.40 -17.85 -24.06
CA GLU A 3 0.51 -16.92 -24.72
C GLU A 3 0.19 -15.80 -23.72
N LYS A 4 0.78 -14.61 -23.94
CA LYS A 4 0.42 -13.42 -23.18
C LYS A 4 -1.04 -13.10 -23.47
N LYS A 5 -1.93 -13.53 -22.56
CA LYS A 5 -3.35 -13.16 -22.56
C LYS A 5 -3.45 -11.65 -22.79
N VAL A 6 -4.19 -11.26 -23.82
CA VAL A 6 -4.47 -9.87 -24.14
C VAL A 6 -5.41 -9.34 -23.04
N VAL A 7 -4.83 -8.84 -21.95
CA VAL A 7 -5.61 -8.21 -20.89
C VAL A 7 -6.23 -6.94 -21.45
N LYS A 8 -7.56 -6.83 -21.41
CA LYS A 8 -8.25 -5.61 -21.87
C LYS A 8 -8.07 -4.54 -20.80
N VAL A 9 -7.98 -3.29 -21.24
CA VAL A 9 -7.81 -2.13 -20.35
C VAL A 9 -8.97 -2.02 -19.33
N GLU A 10 -10.15 -2.52 -19.68
CA GLU A 10 -11.33 -2.55 -18.82
C GLU A 10 -11.20 -3.60 -17.69
N ASP A 11 -10.53 -4.72 -17.94
CA ASP A 11 -10.28 -5.74 -16.92
C ASP A 11 -9.24 -5.25 -15.90
N ILE A 12 -8.21 -4.53 -16.38
CA ILE A 12 -7.20 -3.89 -15.52
C ILE A 12 -7.83 -2.85 -14.60
N LYS A 13 -8.82 -2.08 -15.09
CA LYS A 13 -9.52 -1.10 -14.25
C LYS A 13 -10.29 -1.77 -13.11
N LYS A 14 -10.97 -2.89 -13.38
CA LYS A 14 -11.71 -3.63 -12.35
C LYS A 14 -10.78 -4.22 -11.30
N GLU A 15 -9.66 -4.80 -11.71
CA GLU A 15 -8.64 -5.30 -10.77
C GLU A 15 -7.98 -4.16 -9.98
N ALA A 16 -7.81 -2.98 -10.58
CA ALA A 16 -7.31 -1.81 -9.88
C ALA A 16 -8.29 -1.30 -8.81
N GLU A 17 -9.61 -1.38 -9.03
CA GLU A 17 -10.63 -0.96 -8.06
C GLU A 17 -10.59 -1.79 -6.76
N GLU A 18 -10.05 -3.01 -6.79
CA GLU A 18 -9.89 -3.87 -5.62
C GLU A 18 -8.86 -3.33 -4.60
N LYS A 19 -7.92 -2.49 -5.04
CA LYS A 19 -6.99 -1.80 -4.13
C LYS A 19 -7.73 -0.69 -3.39
N ARG A 20 -7.38 -0.43 -2.13
CA ARG A 20 -8.06 0.60 -1.32
C ARG A 20 -7.45 1.98 -1.54
N CYS A 21 -6.12 2.06 -1.58
CA CYS A 21 -5.36 3.29 -1.75
C CYS A 21 -5.35 3.75 -3.22
N PRO A 22 -5.79 4.98 -3.53
CA PRO A 22 -5.71 5.58 -4.87
C PRO A 22 -4.33 5.50 -5.53
N VAL A 23 -3.25 5.66 -4.76
CA VAL A 23 -1.87 5.58 -5.28
C VAL A 23 -1.55 4.15 -5.72
N GLN A 24 -1.99 3.14 -4.98
CA GLN A 24 -1.82 1.73 -5.38
C GLN A 24 -2.69 1.37 -6.59
N ARG A 25 -3.91 1.92 -6.68
CA ARG A 25 -4.76 1.77 -7.89
C ARG A 25 -4.04 2.27 -9.13
N ALA A 26 -3.50 3.50 -9.06
CA ALA A 26 -2.74 4.11 -10.13
C ALA A 26 -1.49 3.30 -10.49
N LEU A 27 -0.72 2.85 -9.49
CA LEU A 27 0.47 2.04 -9.70
C LEU A 27 0.15 0.72 -10.39
N PHE A 28 -0.82 -0.04 -9.87
CA PHE A 28 -1.23 -1.33 -10.43
C PHE A 28 -1.69 -1.18 -11.89
N TYR A 29 -2.54 -0.19 -12.15
CA TYR A 29 -3.02 0.09 -13.50
C TYR A 29 -1.86 0.37 -14.48
N VAL A 30 -0.91 1.22 -14.10
CA VAL A 30 0.25 1.55 -14.94
C VAL A 30 1.17 0.34 -15.12
N GLU A 31 1.37 -0.47 -14.07
CA GLU A 31 2.18 -1.69 -14.18
C GLU A 31 1.57 -2.71 -15.15
N GLU A 32 0.27 -2.99 -15.03
CA GLU A 32 -0.42 -3.91 -15.92
C GLU A 32 -0.49 -3.37 -17.35
N PHE A 33 -0.67 -2.05 -17.51
CA PHE A 33 -0.58 -1.39 -18.81
C PHE A 33 0.80 -1.62 -19.48
N LEU A 34 1.89 -1.49 -18.73
CA LEU A 34 3.26 -1.69 -19.23
C LEU A 34 3.60 -3.18 -19.48
N LYS A 35 3.01 -4.11 -18.73
CA LYS A 35 3.14 -5.56 -18.96
C LYS A 35 2.38 -6.01 -20.21
N GLY A 36 1.30 -5.31 -20.55
CA GLY A 36 0.47 -5.56 -21.72
C GLY A 36 1.15 -5.22 -23.06
N PRO A 37 0.50 -5.55 -24.19
CA PRO A 37 1.01 -5.24 -25.52
C PRO A 37 0.94 -3.73 -25.80
N MET A 38 2.08 -3.05 -25.68
CA MET A 38 2.24 -1.64 -26.01
C MET A 38 2.70 -1.44 -27.47
N CYS A 39 2.12 -0.43 -28.15
CA CYS A 39 2.46 -0.15 -29.54
C CYS A 39 3.73 0.70 -29.74
N GLY A 40 4.20 1.40 -28.69
CA GLY A 40 5.44 2.20 -28.71
C GLY A 40 5.48 3.41 -29.66
N ARG A 41 4.40 3.72 -30.38
CA ARG A 41 4.41 4.74 -31.45
C ARG A 41 4.43 6.19 -30.96
N CYS A 42 3.90 6.45 -29.77
CA CYS A 42 3.90 7.78 -29.17
C CYS A 42 4.88 7.82 -28.00
N TYR A 43 5.89 8.67 -28.10
CA TYR A 43 6.89 8.84 -27.05
C TYR A 43 6.30 9.23 -25.70
N PRO A 44 5.33 10.17 -25.62
CA PRO A 44 4.75 10.54 -24.33
C PRO A 44 3.98 9.39 -23.66
N CYS A 45 3.30 8.53 -24.42
CA CYS A 45 2.63 7.36 -23.86
C CYS A 45 3.64 6.31 -23.37
N ALA A 46 4.67 6.01 -24.17
CA ALA A 46 5.67 5.01 -23.81
C ALA A 46 6.51 5.48 -22.61
N PHE A 47 7.25 6.57 -22.76
CA PHE A 47 8.13 7.09 -21.71
C PHE A 47 7.36 7.67 -20.52
N GLY A 48 6.22 8.32 -20.76
CA GLY A 48 5.39 8.86 -19.68
C GLY A 48 4.82 7.77 -18.79
N SER A 49 4.36 6.64 -19.34
CA SER A 49 3.89 5.52 -18.51
C SER A 49 5.02 4.91 -17.67
N TYR A 50 6.23 4.78 -18.23
CA TYR A 50 7.40 4.31 -17.49
C TYR A 50 7.81 5.27 -16.37
N GLU A 51 7.88 6.57 -16.67
CA GLU A 51 8.24 7.59 -15.68
C GLU A 51 7.16 7.67 -14.59
N ALA A 52 5.87 7.63 -14.96
CA ALA A 52 4.77 7.61 -14.01
C ALA A 52 4.87 6.42 -13.06
N LYS A 53 5.22 5.23 -13.56
CA LYS A 53 5.48 4.05 -12.71
C LYS A 53 6.57 4.33 -11.67
N VAL A 54 7.70 4.89 -12.08
CA VAL A 54 8.83 5.18 -11.18
C VAL A 54 8.42 6.18 -10.10
N ARG A 55 7.69 7.24 -10.46
CA ARG A 55 7.19 8.24 -9.52
C ARG A 55 6.20 7.64 -8.53
N LEU A 56 5.25 6.83 -9.02
CA LEU A 56 4.29 6.12 -8.17
C LEU A 56 4.98 5.16 -7.19
N LEU A 57 6.00 4.43 -7.64
CA LEU A 57 6.82 3.58 -6.77
C LEU A 57 7.51 4.39 -5.67
N ASN A 58 8.14 5.52 -6.02
CA ASN A 58 8.78 6.40 -5.04
C ASN A 58 7.77 6.88 -3.98
N ILE A 59 6.53 7.19 -4.39
CA ILE A 59 5.46 7.58 -3.47
C ILE A 59 5.05 6.44 -2.54
N THR A 60 4.94 5.21 -3.05
CA THR A 60 4.61 4.06 -2.20
C THR A 60 5.73 3.64 -1.25
N GLU A 61 7.00 3.89 -1.63
CA GLU A 61 8.18 3.52 -0.85
C GLU A 61 8.64 4.57 0.18
N GLY A 62 7.92 5.69 0.33
CA GLY A 62 8.36 6.75 1.25
C GLY A 62 9.50 7.63 0.74
N LYS A 63 9.82 7.54 -0.56
CA LYS A 63 10.87 8.35 -1.24
C LYS A 63 10.29 9.52 -2.04
N ALA A 64 9.00 9.82 -1.85
CA ALA A 64 8.33 10.91 -2.54
C ALA A 64 9.00 12.26 -2.31
N ARG A 65 9.01 13.07 -3.35
CA ARG A 65 9.30 14.51 -3.34
C ARG A 65 8.04 15.26 -3.70
N GLU A 66 7.92 16.51 -3.25
CA GLU A 66 6.82 17.41 -3.67
C GLU A 66 6.75 17.53 -5.20
N ASP A 67 7.91 17.51 -5.86
CA ASP A 67 8.04 17.54 -7.32
C ASP A 67 7.42 16.32 -8.02
N ASP A 68 7.27 15.17 -7.35
CA ASP A 68 6.78 13.94 -7.99
C ASP A 68 5.31 14.07 -8.40
N VAL A 69 4.47 14.74 -7.60
CA VAL A 69 3.06 14.97 -7.94
C VAL A 69 2.94 15.96 -9.09
N GLY A 70 3.75 17.02 -9.09
CA GLY A 70 3.81 17.96 -10.21
C GLY A 70 4.31 17.30 -11.49
N ALA A 71 5.31 16.41 -11.40
CA ALA A 71 5.79 15.62 -12.53
C ALA A 71 4.71 14.67 -13.06
N LEU A 72 4.02 13.93 -12.19
CA LEU A 72 2.92 13.04 -12.58
C LEU A 72 1.80 13.79 -13.30
N ARG A 73 1.42 14.98 -12.82
CA ARG A 73 0.39 15.79 -13.47
C ARG A 73 0.82 16.22 -14.88
N ARG A 74 2.05 16.74 -15.03
CA ARG A 74 2.60 17.10 -16.35
C ARG A 74 2.65 15.92 -17.32
N ILE A 75 3.07 14.76 -16.84
CA ILE A 75 3.12 13.53 -17.63
C ILE A 75 1.72 13.17 -18.11
N ALA A 76 0.73 13.18 -17.22
CA ALA A 76 -0.64 12.82 -17.56
C ALA A 76 -1.27 13.82 -18.55
N ASP A 77 -1.08 15.13 -18.35
CA ASP A 77 -1.56 16.17 -19.27
C ASP A 77 -0.94 16.02 -20.67
N GLU A 78 0.38 15.85 -20.74
CA GLU A 78 1.10 15.66 -22.01
C GLU A 78 0.62 14.37 -22.70
N MET A 79 0.49 13.26 -21.95
CA MET A 79 -0.04 12.00 -22.47
C MET A 79 -1.47 12.16 -23.02
N LEU A 80 -2.32 12.98 -22.39
CA LEU A 80 -3.70 13.18 -22.81
C LEU A 80 -3.79 13.87 -24.19
N ILE A 81 -2.95 14.88 -24.41
CA ILE A 81 -2.97 15.70 -25.63
C ILE A 81 -2.21 15.01 -26.77
N SER A 82 -1.03 14.45 -26.48
CA SER A 82 -0.08 13.95 -27.49
C SER A 82 -0.26 12.47 -27.87
N SER A 83 -1.01 11.68 -27.09
CA SER A 83 -1.22 10.26 -27.42
C SER A 83 -2.16 10.09 -28.61
N PHE A 84 -1.74 9.32 -29.61
CA PHE A 84 -2.59 9.04 -30.78
C PHE A 84 -3.70 8.04 -30.50
N CYS A 85 -3.44 7.05 -29.64
CA CYS A 85 -4.40 5.96 -29.39
C CYS A 85 -5.31 6.26 -28.19
N LYS A 86 -6.54 5.74 -28.25
CA LYS A 86 -7.52 5.85 -27.16
C LYS A 86 -6.96 5.28 -25.84
N LYS A 87 -6.23 4.17 -25.90
CA LYS A 87 -5.60 3.55 -24.73
C LYS A 87 -4.66 4.50 -23.98
N GLY A 88 -3.79 5.23 -24.69
CA GLY A 88 -2.87 6.18 -24.07
C GLY A 88 -3.61 7.36 -23.41
N LYS A 89 -4.66 7.87 -24.08
CA LYS A 89 -5.51 8.93 -23.53
C LYS A 89 -6.31 8.46 -22.31
N ASP A 90 -6.79 7.21 -22.32
CA ASP A 90 -7.53 6.64 -21.19
C ASP A 90 -6.63 6.41 -19.97
N THR A 91 -5.37 5.99 -20.17
CA THR A 91 -4.35 5.93 -19.10
C THR A 91 -4.09 7.28 -18.49
N ALA A 92 -3.94 8.32 -19.32
CA ALA A 92 -3.74 9.69 -18.85
C ALA A 92 -4.92 10.19 -18.00
N ARG A 93 -6.16 9.96 -18.45
CA ARG A 93 -7.36 10.32 -17.68
C ARG A 93 -7.43 9.60 -16.33
N PHE A 94 -7.10 8.30 -16.31
CA PHE A 94 -7.09 7.53 -15.08
C PHE A 94 -6.09 8.09 -14.08
N LEU A 95 -4.89 8.50 -14.53
CA LEU A 95 -3.92 9.15 -13.64
C LEU A 95 -4.43 10.49 -13.10
N LEU A 96 -5.02 11.34 -13.95
CA LEU A 96 -5.57 12.64 -13.52
C LEU A 96 -6.69 12.48 -12.50
N GLU A 97 -7.62 11.54 -12.72
CA GLU A 97 -8.73 11.24 -11.82
C GLU A 97 -8.24 10.92 -10.39
N TRP A 98 -7.21 10.09 -10.27
CA TRP A 98 -6.66 9.77 -8.95
C TRP A 98 -5.78 10.88 -8.38
N LEU A 99 -5.05 11.62 -9.22
CA LEU A 99 -4.24 12.76 -8.75
C LEU A 99 -5.10 13.86 -8.10
N ASP A 100 -6.32 14.07 -8.60
CA ASP A 100 -7.26 15.05 -8.06
C ASP A 100 -7.92 14.59 -6.74
N SER A 101 -7.71 13.35 -6.27
CA SER A 101 -8.25 12.83 -5.00
C SER A 101 -7.62 13.43 -3.73
N GLY A 102 -6.50 14.15 -3.85
CA GLY A 102 -5.78 14.73 -2.70
C GLY A 102 -4.92 13.76 -1.90
N VAL A 103 -5.16 12.45 -1.99
CA VAL A 103 -4.42 11.39 -1.25
C VAL A 103 -2.92 11.37 -1.56
N PHE A 104 -2.52 11.82 -2.75
CA PHE A 104 -1.12 11.95 -3.15
C PHE A 104 -0.35 12.94 -2.29
N GLN A 105 -0.99 14.04 -1.85
CA GLN A 105 -0.38 15.01 -0.95
C GLN A 105 -0.19 14.43 0.46
N GLU A 106 -1.15 13.63 0.92
CA GLU A 106 -1.03 12.92 2.20
C GLU A 106 0.12 11.90 2.18
N HIS A 107 0.33 11.22 1.05
CA HIS A 107 1.47 10.31 0.90
C HIS A 107 2.82 11.04 0.89
N ILE A 108 2.91 12.27 0.35
CA ILE A 108 4.11 13.10 0.50
C ILE A 108 4.37 13.41 1.97
N ASN A 109 3.32 13.70 2.74
CA ASN A 109 3.42 13.87 4.18
C ASN A 109 3.79 12.56 4.91
N GLY A 110 3.75 11.42 4.21
CA GLY A 110 4.11 10.10 4.70
C GLY A 110 2.96 9.40 5.44
N ILE A 111 1.73 9.72 5.04
CA ILE A 111 0.49 9.20 5.59
C ILE A 111 -0.25 8.45 4.48
N CYS A 112 -0.69 7.22 4.79
CA CYS A 112 -1.56 6.45 3.91
C CYS A 112 -2.94 6.30 4.59
N PRO A 113 -3.98 7.02 4.15
CA PRO A 113 -5.30 7.02 4.79
C PRO A 113 -5.98 5.65 4.76
N ASP A 114 -5.64 4.79 3.78
CA ASP A 114 -6.24 3.47 3.60
C ASP A 114 -5.43 2.31 4.20
N ALA A 115 -4.30 2.61 4.88
CA ALA A 115 -3.39 1.62 5.48
C ALA A 115 -2.88 0.51 4.52
N GLU A 116 -2.83 0.76 3.22
CA GLU A 116 -2.44 -0.28 2.25
C GLU A 116 -0.96 -0.24 1.88
N CYS A 117 -0.33 0.94 1.95
CA CYS A 117 1.07 1.09 1.62
C CYS A 117 1.96 0.63 2.80
N VAL A 118 2.69 -0.46 2.56
CA VAL A 118 3.51 -1.20 3.54
C VAL A 118 4.51 -0.30 4.28
N GLU A 119 5.09 0.69 3.60
CA GLU A 119 6.09 1.59 4.21
C GLU A 119 5.50 2.60 5.20
N TYR A 120 4.20 2.89 5.11
CA TYR A 120 3.55 3.86 6.00
C TYR A 120 2.83 3.20 7.17
N ILE A 121 2.77 1.87 7.21
CA ILE A 121 2.09 1.12 8.27
C ILE A 121 3.09 0.45 9.23
N ARG A 122 2.65 0.29 10.47
CA ARG A 122 3.27 -0.53 11.51
C ARG A 122 2.17 -1.34 12.17
N TYR A 123 2.46 -2.59 12.52
CA TYR A 123 1.59 -3.38 13.37
C TYR A 123 1.92 -3.12 14.84
N TRP A 124 0.88 -2.85 15.63
CA TRP A 124 0.98 -2.66 17.07
C TRP A 124 0.09 -3.67 17.79
N ILE A 125 0.59 -4.26 18.87
CA ILE A 125 -0.21 -5.19 19.69
C ILE A 125 -0.68 -4.44 20.91
N ILE A 126 -2.00 -4.40 21.12
CA ILE A 126 -2.60 -3.79 22.30
C ILE A 126 -2.52 -4.78 23.46
N PRO A 127 -1.73 -4.50 24.51
CA PRO A 127 -1.53 -5.45 25.62
C PRO A 127 -2.84 -5.79 26.34
N GLY A 128 -3.78 -4.85 26.41
CA GLY A 128 -5.09 -5.03 27.06
C GLY A 128 -6.01 -6.06 26.37
N LYS A 129 -5.89 -6.23 25.05
CA LYS A 129 -6.67 -7.22 24.28
C LYS A 129 -5.92 -8.52 24.02
N CYS A 130 -4.61 -8.56 24.33
CA CYS A 130 -3.77 -9.72 24.05
C CYS A 130 -3.84 -10.76 25.16
N THR A 131 -4.31 -11.97 24.83
CA THR A 131 -4.38 -13.11 25.76
C THR A 131 -3.04 -13.86 25.91
N ASN A 132 -1.96 -13.39 25.27
CA ASN A 132 -0.64 -14.01 25.26
C ASN A 132 -0.63 -15.49 24.77
N CYS A 133 -1.50 -15.84 23.82
CA CYS A 133 -1.61 -17.19 23.27
C CYS A 133 -0.40 -17.66 22.43
N GLY A 134 0.40 -16.72 21.89
CA GLY A 134 1.62 -17.02 21.12
C GLY A 134 1.41 -17.54 19.69
N LYS A 135 0.17 -17.56 19.17
CA LYS A 135 -0.09 -17.97 17.78
C LYS A 135 0.58 -17.05 16.76
N CYS A 136 0.53 -15.73 16.97
CA CYS A 136 1.17 -14.73 16.12
C CYS A 136 2.68 -14.97 15.96
N LYS A 137 3.38 -15.33 17.04
CA LYS A 137 4.82 -15.64 17.03
C LYS A 137 5.17 -16.88 16.21
N ARG A 138 4.30 -17.89 16.20
CA ARG A 138 4.52 -19.14 15.43
C ARG A 138 4.40 -18.94 13.93
N VAL A 139 3.49 -18.06 13.51
CA VAL A 139 3.22 -17.79 12.08
C VAL A 139 4.24 -16.83 11.49
N CYS A 140 4.85 -15.97 12.30
CA CYS A 140 5.83 -14.99 11.84
C CYS A 140 7.11 -15.66 11.31
N ARG A 141 7.22 -15.75 9.98
CA ARG A 141 8.40 -16.30 9.25
C ARG A 141 9.70 -15.56 9.58
N TYR A 142 9.60 -14.27 9.90
CA TYR A 142 10.75 -13.40 10.20
C TYR A 142 11.06 -13.27 11.70
N HIS A 143 10.31 -13.98 12.56
CA HIS A 143 10.45 -13.91 14.01
C HIS A 143 10.51 -12.47 14.56
N ALA A 144 9.69 -11.59 14.00
CA ALA A 144 9.62 -10.17 14.37
C ALA A 144 8.88 -9.95 15.70
N ILE A 145 8.06 -10.91 16.11
CA ILE A 145 7.23 -10.82 17.32
C ILE A 145 7.98 -11.42 18.51
N MET A 146 8.28 -10.58 19.49
CA MET A 146 8.88 -10.99 20.76
C MET A 146 7.83 -11.01 21.86
N GLY A 147 8.02 -11.89 22.82
CA GLY A 147 7.09 -12.08 23.94
C GLY A 147 7.16 -13.50 24.45
N GLN A 148 6.60 -13.70 25.64
CA GLN A 148 6.54 -15.00 26.29
C GLN A 148 5.09 -15.49 26.35
N THR A 149 4.87 -16.74 25.99
CA THR A 149 3.55 -17.37 26.15
C THR A 149 3.22 -17.48 27.63
N ARG A 150 1.99 -17.11 28.00
CA ARG A 150 1.52 -17.31 29.37
C ARG A 150 1.51 -18.81 29.69
N LYS A 151 2.34 -19.27 30.62
CA LYS A 151 2.41 -20.68 31.03
C LYS A 151 1.36 -21.04 32.08
N HIS A 152 1.02 -20.11 32.97
CA HIS A 152 -0.02 -20.29 34.00
C HIS A 152 -0.88 -19.04 34.21
N GLN A 153 -2.13 -19.25 34.63
CA GLN A 153 -3.14 -18.22 34.84
C GLN A 153 -2.79 -17.21 35.96
N PHE A 154 -1.89 -17.60 36.88
CA PHE A 154 -1.49 -16.81 38.05
C PHE A 154 -0.04 -16.30 38.04
N SER A 155 0.71 -16.46 36.95
CA SER A 155 2.08 -15.89 36.94
C SER A 155 2.02 -14.39 36.64
N THR A 156 2.62 -13.62 37.55
CA THR A 156 2.94 -12.20 37.43
C THR A 156 4.36 -12.08 36.86
N GLY A 157 4.55 -11.25 35.83
CA GLY A 157 5.87 -11.05 35.19
C GLY A 157 6.02 -11.51 33.74
N TYR A 158 4.93 -11.66 32.98
CA TYR A 158 5.02 -11.95 31.54
C TYR A 158 5.41 -10.72 30.73
N LEU A 159 6.35 -10.89 29.79
CA LEU A 159 6.59 -9.88 28.75
C LEU A 159 5.41 -9.89 27.76
N PRO A 160 4.69 -8.76 27.59
CA PRO A 160 3.67 -8.66 26.56
C PRO A 160 4.28 -8.90 25.18
N TYR A 161 3.45 -9.36 24.24
CA TYR A 161 3.92 -9.50 22.86
C TYR A 161 4.12 -8.13 22.23
N GLU A 162 5.31 -7.90 21.70
CA GLU A 162 5.70 -6.68 20.98
C GLU A 162 6.26 -7.04 19.60
N ILE A 163 5.90 -6.23 18.60
CA ILE A 163 6.38 -6.39 17.24
C ILE A 163 7.60 -5.49 17.06
N ARG A 164 8.74 -6.08 16.68
CA ARG A 164 9.91 -5.33 16.28
C ARG A 164 9.83 -4.98 14.80
N ASP A 165 9.53 -3.72 14.53
CA ASP A 165 9.49 -3.15 13.18
C ASP A 165 10.64 -3.50 12.28
N ARG A 166 11.87 -3.40 12.77
CA ARG A 166 13.06 -3.63 11.96
C ARG A 166 13.12 -5.04 11.36
N ARG A 167 12.35 -5.99 11.91
CA ARG A 167 12.24 -7.36 11.41
C ARG A 167 10.90 -7.66 10.76
N CYS A 168 9.91 -6.78 10.91
CA CYS A 168 8.57 -7.01 10.38
C CYS A 168 8.51 -6.54 8.94
N THR A 169 8.18 -7.44 8.02
CA THR A 169 7.91 -7.11 6.61
C THR A 169 6.46 -6.71 6.36
N CYS A 170 5.68 -6.52 7.43
CA CYS A 170 4.27 -6.17 7.40
C CYS A 170 3.41 -7.07 6.49
N CYS A 171 3.61 -8.40 6.56
CA CYS A 171 2.90 -9.36 5.71
C CYS A 171 1.42 -9.62 6.06
N GLY A 172 0.93 -9.16 7.22
CA GLY A 172 -0.48 -9.33 7.61
C GLY A 172 -0.84 -10.67 8.26
N ASP A 173 -0.07 -11.75 8.06
CA ASP A 173 -0.40 -13.10 8.57
C ASP A 173 -0.72 -13.16 10.07
N CYS A 174 -0.11 -12.27 10.85
CA CYS A 174 -0.31 -12.21 12.30
C CYS A 174 -1.70 -11.68 12.70
N VAL A 175 -2.32 -10.84 11.88
CA VAL A 175 -3.65 -10.25 12.10
C VAL A 175 -4.71 -11.33 11.90
N ASP A 176 -4.62 -12.09 10.80
CA ASP A 176 -5.59 -13.13 10.43
C ASP A 176 -5.70 -14.24 11.47
N VAL A 177 -4.57 -14.57 12.13
CA VAL A 177 -4.49 -15.67 13.10
C VAL A 177 -4.83 -15.19 14.52
N CYS A 178 -5.01 -13.89 14.76
CA CYS A 178 -5.31 -13.35 16.08
C CYS A 178 -6.79 -13.59 16.45
N PRO A 179 -7.10 -14.44 17.45
CA PRO A 179 -8.49 -14.72 17.81
C PRO A 179 -9.19 -13.55 18.52
N THR A 180 -8.44 -12.59 19.05
CA THR A 180 -8.96 -11.47 19.84
C THR A 180 -8.88 -10.13 19.12
N GLY A 181 -8.39 -10.09 17.87
CA GLY A 181 -8.20 -8.83 17.14
C GLY A 181 -7.31 -7.83 17.89
N ALA A 182 -6.29 -8.33 18.62
CA ALA A 182 -5.44 -7.49 19.45
C ALA A 182 -4.34 -6.74 18.68
N ILE A 183 -4.20 -7.00 17.38
CA ILE A 183 -3.18 -6.42 16.51
C ILE A 183 -3.85 -5.35 15.66
N VAL A 184 -3.41 -4.10 15.84
CA VAL A 184 -3.93 -2.92 15.13
C VAL A 184 -2.89 -2.40 14.15
N VAL A 185 -3.36 -1.74 13.09
CA VAL A 185 -2.49 -1.08 12.10
C VAL A 185 -2.41 0.40 12.43
N ILE A 186 -1.20 0.88 12.73
CA ILE A 186 -0.92 2.29 13.00
C ILE A 186 -0.07 2.88 11.89
N GLN A 187 -0.21 4.19 11.67
CA GLN A 187 0.65 4.91 10.74
C GLN A 187 2.02 5.20 11.37
N ARG A 188 3.10 5.04 10.60
CA ARG A 188 4.48 5.19 11.13
C ARG A 188 4.82 6.61 11.58
N LYS A 189 4.27 7.65 10.97
CA LYS A 189 4.59 9.06 11.29
C LYS A 189 3.68 9.66 12.36
N THR A 190 2.38 9.45 12.27
CA THR A 190 1.38 10.04 13.16
C THR A 190 1.14 9.21 14.42
N GLY A 191 1.43 7.90 14.38
CA GLY A 191 1.11 6.99 15.49
C GLY A 191 -0.40 6.76 15.69
N GLU A 192 -1.23 7.36 14.84
CA GLU A 192 -2.69 7.24 14.86
C GLU A 192 -3.12 5.92 14.21
N ALA A 193 -4.16 5.30 14.79
CA ALA A 193 -4.82 4.15 14.18
C ALA A 193 -5.56 4.60 12.93
N VAL A 194 -5.42 3.83 11.84
CA VAL A 194 -6.11 4.16 10.59
C VAL A 194 -7.62 3.92 10.77
N LYS A 195 -8.42 4.90 10.35
CA LYS A 195 -9.88 4.96 10.54
C LYS A 195 -10.55 3.61 10.20
N GLY A 196 -11.14 3.00 11.23
CA GLY A 196 -11.75 1.66 11.18
C GLY A 196 -11.79 0.96 12.55
N GLU A 197 -10.98 1.40 13.52
CA GLU A 197 -10.96 0.87 14.89
C GLU A 197 -10.90 2.00 15.94
N GLU A 198 -11.90 2.92 15.91
CA GLU A 198 -11.94 4.15 16.73
C GLU A 198 -11.99 3.97 18.27
N GLU A 199 -11.94 2.74 18.82
CA GLU A 199 -12.06 2.55 20.28
C GLU A 199 -10.85 1.92 20.98
N ALA A 200 -9.71 1.70 20.30
CA ALA A 200 -8.61 0.94 20.91
C ALA A 200 -7.39 1.77 21.35
N VAL A 201 -7.33 3.07 21.02
CA VAL A 201 -6.21 3.95 21.36
C VAL A 201 -6.70 5.19 22.10
N ALA A 202 -7.41 4.99 23.21
CA ALA A 202 -7.62 6.02 24.21
C ALA A 202 -6.82 5.64 25.47
N ARG A 203 -5.67 6.28 25.61
CA ARG A 203 -4.99 6.51 26.89
C ARG A 203 -4.51 7.95 26.93
#